data_AF-A0A9D8FBQ0-F1
#
_entry.id   AF-A0A9D8FBQ0-F1
#
_cell.length_a   1.000
_cell.length_b   1.000
_cell.length_c   1.000
_cell.angle_alpha   90.00
_cell.angle_beta   90.00
_cell.angle_gamma   90.00
#
_symmetry.space_group_name_H-M   'P 1'
#
loop_
_entity.id
_entity.type
_entity.pdbx_description
1 polymer ?
#
loop_
_entity_poly.entity_id
_entity_poly.type
_entity_poly.pdbx_seq_one_letter_code
_entity_poly.pdbx_strand_id
1 'polypeptide(L)'
;MKKNNPIYKIIAILIFLFVFMGGFQTITAKENIKTITILPFKINAQEKLIHIQNGIVQMLYSRLSWKDNVVVVPQKQLAPHLSAIDKTKSGKGINEIARLTHSDFVLAGAITQLGGSFSIDVQIFDIENKRYMAFFEQSQENNDLISKTNRIAASINKEIFDRSTMAWEKMDQEKKADVKEQQRKNPEYMLQNPKWQDTEKSPGWKIWKYLF
;
A
#
# COMPACT_ATOMS: atom_id res chain seq x y z
N MET A 1 -22.76 -62.23 37.20
CA MET A 1 -23.64 -61.53 36.22
C MET A 1 -23.20 -60.08 36.13
N LYS A 2 -22.59 -59.67 35.00
CA LYS A 2 -22.05 -58.31 34.80
C LYS A 2 -23.19 -57.39 34.38
N LYS A 3 -23.53 -56.40 35.21
CA LYS A 3 -24.65 -55.47 35.01
C LYS A 3 -24.34 -54.55 33.82
N ASN A 4 -24.99 -54.78 32.67
CA ASN A 4 -24.87 -53.92 31.50
C ASN A 4 -25.57 -52.57 31.77
N ASN A 5 -24.85 -51.63 32.40
CA ASN A 5 -25.36 -50.29 32.66
C ASN A 5 -25.38 -49.48 31.34
N PRO A 6 -26.54 -49.05 30.80
CA PRO A 6 -26.62 -48.40 29.48
C PRO A 6 -25.87 -47.05 29.41
N ILE A 7 -25.50 -46.48 30.56
CA ILE A 7 -24.85 -45.18 30.71
C ILE A 7 -23.46 -45.16 30.05
N TYR A 8 -22.64 -46.21 30.19
CA TYR A 8 -21.31 -46.21 29.58
C TYR A 8 -21.36 -46.29 28.05
N LYS A 9 -22.44 -46.87 27.49
CA LYS A 9 -22.68 -46.89 26.04
C LYS A 9 -23.06 -45.50 25.53
N ILE A 10 -23.87 -44.77 26.28
CA ILE A 10 -24.27 -43.39 25.94
C ILE A 10 -23.06 -42.44 26.00
N ILE A 11 -22.22 -42.58 27.04
CA ILE A 11 -20.98 -41.79 27.17
C ILE A 11 -20.01 -42.12 26.03
N ALA A 12 -19.85 -43.40 25.68
CA ALA A 12 -19.01 -43.80 24.55
C ALA A 12 -19.52 -43.25 23.20
N ILE A 13 -20.84 -43.19 22.99
CA ILE A 13 -21.45 -42.60 21.80
C ILE A 13 -21.23 -41.08 21.75
N LEU A 14 -21.37 -40.37 22.89
CA LEU A 14 -21.12 -38.93 22.96
C LEU A 14 -19.64 -38.59 22.70
N ILE A 15 -18.71 -39.38 23.23
CA ILE A 15 -17.27 -39.21 22.97
C ILE A 15 -16.95 -39.50 21.50
N PHE A 16 -17.55 -40.55 20.92
CA PHE A 16 -17.38 -40.87 19.50
C PHE A 16 -17.94 -39.76 18.59
N LEU A 17 -19.10 -39.18 18.95
CA LEU A 17 -19.70 -38.07 18.20
C LEU A 17 -18.84 -36.80 18.28
N PHE A 18 -18.25 -36.51 19.45
CA PHE A 18 -17.37 -35.35 19.64
C PHE A 18 -16.06 -35.48 18.84
N VAL A 19 -15.49 -36.68 18.75
CA VAL A 19 -14.30 -36.96 17.93
C VAL A 19 -14.61 -36.90 16.43
N PHE A 20 -15.82 -37.29 16.01
CA PHE A 20 -16.22 -37.23 14.60
C PHE A 20 -16.58 -35.81 14.13
N MET A 21 -17.03 -34.94 15.04
CA MET A 21 -17.43 -33.56 14.74
C MET A 21 -16.26 -32.57 14.78
N GLY A 22 -15.10 -32.98 15.30
CA GLY A 22 -13.83 -32.22 15.31
C GLY A 22 -13.07 -32.21 13.98
N GLY A 23 -13.75 -32.48 12.86
CA GLY A 23 -13.18 -32.35 11.52
C GLY A 23 -12.73 -30.92 11.27
N PHE A 24 -11.42 -30.70 11.37
CA PHE A 24 -10.70 -29.49 10.99
C PHE A 24 -11.29 -28.85 9.73
N GLN A 25 -12.05 -27.77 9.91
CA GLN A 25 -12.28 -26.80 8.85
C GLN A 25 -11.03 -25.93 8.80
N THR A 26 -9.98 -26.40 8.11
CA THR A 26 -8.96 -25.46 7.64
C THR A 26 -9.63 -24.63 6.56
N ILE A 27 -10.11 -23.44 6.92
CA ILE A 27 -10.40 -22.40 5.94
C ILE A 27 -9.05 -22.02 5.35
N THR A 28 -8.62 -22.72 4.31
CA THR A 28 -7.60 -22.20 3.41
C THR A 28 -8.24 -20.99 2.76
N ALA A 29 -7.97 -19.81 3.32
CA ALA A 29 -8.18 -18.56 2.61
C ALA A 29 -7.38 -18.69 1.32
N LYS A 30 -8.08 -19.01 0.23
CA LYS A 30 -7.50 -18.95 -1.10
C LYS A 30 -7.11 -17.49 -1.27
N GLU A 31 -5.82 -17.18 -1.15
CA GLU A 31 -5.29 -15.85 -1.44
C GLU A 31 -5.74 -15.52 -2.86
N ASN A 32 -6.81 -14.71 -2.95
CA ASN A 32 -7.30 -14.27 -4.23
C ASN A 32 -6.25 -13.33 -4.79
N ILE A 33 -5.69 -13.73 -5.95
CA ILE A 33 -4.75 -12.92 -6.72
C ILE A 33 -5.34 -11.52 -6.88
N LYS A 34 -4.64 -10.52 -6.35
CA LYS A 34 -5.08 -9.13 -6.40
C LYS A 34 -4.69 -8.50 -7.73
N THR A 35 -5.58 -7.71 -8.31
CA THR A 35 -5.34 -7.02 -9.57
C THR A 35 -5.25 -5.51 -9.37
N ILE A 36 -4.19 -4.89 -9.90
CA ILE A 36 -3.98 -3.44 -9.78
C ILE A 36 -3.79 -2.78 -11.15
N THR A 37 -4.51 -1.69 -11.38
CA THR A 37 -4.35 -0.83 -12.55
C THR A 37 -3.52 0.38 -12.20
N ILE A 38 -2.51 0.70 -13.02
CA ILE A 38 -1.69 1.90 -12.88
C ILE A 38 -2.08 2.90 -13.96
N LEU A 39 -2.68 4.02 -13.56
CA LEU A 39 -3.04 5.10 -14.47
C LEU A 39 -1.79 5.86 -14.95
N PRO A 40 -1.82 6.49 -16.13
CA PRO A 40 -0.79 7.43 -16.55
C PRO A 40 -0.61 8.55 -15.51
N PHE A 41 0.63 8.78 -15.08
CA PHE A 41 0.94 9.78 -14.06
C PHE A 41 0.73 11.20 -14.58
N LYS A 42 0.15 12.10 -13.78
CA LYS A 42 0.13 13.52 -14.12
C LYS A 42 1.54 14.10 -13.98
N ILE A 43 2.00 14.91 -14.92
CA ILE A 43 3.27 15.65 -14.82
C ILE A 43 2.97 17.12 -14.59
N ASN A 44 3.52 17.68 -13.51
CA ASN A 44 3.52 19.11 -13.21
C ASN A 44 4.96 19.61 -13.25
N ALA A 45 5.44 20.02 -14.41
CA ALA A 45 6.79 20.53 -14.62
C ALA A 45 6.79 21.57 -15.74
N GLN A 46 7.85 22.39 -15.82
CA GLN A 46 8.01 23.37 -16.91
C GLN A 46 8.19 22.67 -18.27
N GLU A 47 8.88 21.53 -18.28
CA GLU A 47 9.12 20.72 -19.48
C GLU A 47 8.23 19.47 -19.52
N LYS A 48 7.98 18.95 -20.72
CA LYS A 48 7.25 17.68 -20.90
C LYS A 48 8.17 16.50 -20.59
N LEU A 49 7.98 15.88 -19.43
CA LEU A 49 8.80 14.75 -18.95
C LEU A 49 8.18 13.39 -19.29
N ILE A 50 7.78 13.17 -20.56
CA ILE A 50 7.05 11.96 -20.98
C ILE A 50 7.90 10.69 -20.76
N HIS A 51 9.21 10.74 -21.02
CA HIS A 51 10.11 9.61 -20.78
C HIS A 51 10.16 9.21 -19.30
N ILE A 52 10.16 10.20 -18.42
CA ILE A 52 10.15 10.00 -16.97
C ILE A 52 8.82 9.38 -16.52
N GLN A 53 7.70 9.93 -17.02
CA GLN A 53 6.37 9.40 -16.77
C GLN A 53 6.29 7.90 -17.12
N ASN A 54 6.74 7.54 -18.32
CA ASN A 54 6.74 6.15 -18.79
C ASN A 54 7.68 5.28 -17.94
N GLY A 55 8.88 5.78 -17.61
CA GLY A 55 9.84 5.09 -16.76
C GLY A 55 9.24 4.73 -15.40
N ILE A 56 8.58 5.68 -14.73
CA ILE A 56 7.94 5.45 -13.42
C ILE A 56 6.84 4.40 -13.53
N VAL A 57 5.95 4.50 -14.52
CA VAL A 57 4.86 3.51 -14.65
C VAL A 57 5.43 2.11 -14.92
N GLN A 58 6.46 1.98 -15.77
CA GLN A 58 7.12 0.68 -16.04
C GLN A 58 7.83 0.13 -14.79
N MET A 59 8.48 1.00 -14.02
CA MET A 59 9.11 0.63 -12.75
C MET A 59 8.10 0.12 -11.73
N LEU A 60 6.95 0.80 -11.60
CA LEU A 60 5.87 0.38 -10.71
C LEU A 60 5.24 -0.92 -11.20
N TYR A 61 5.00 -1.05 -12.50
CA TYR A 61 4.50 -2.29 -13.10
C TYR A 61 5.38 -3.49 -12.72
N SER A 62 6.70 -3.36 -12.92
CA SER A 62 7.65 -4.43 -12.60
C SER A 62 7.72 -4.74 -11.11
N ARG A 63 7.76 -3.71 -10.24
CA ARG A 63 7.95 -3.88 -8.80
C ARG A 63 6.70 -4.33 -8.03
N LEU A 64 5.51 -3.98 -8.53
CA LEU A 64 4.25 -4.40 -7.94
C LEU A 64 3.79 -5.77 -8.47
N SER A 65 4.27 -6.19 -9.63
CA SER A 65 4.02 -7.54 -10.12
C SER A 65 4.58 -8.58 -9.16
N TRP A 66 3.73 -9.50 -8.73
CA TRP A 66 4.10 -10.58 -7.84
C TRP A 66 3.43 -11.86 -8.30
N LYS A 67 4.24 -12.81 -8.77
CA LYS A 67 3.75 -14.07 -9.31
C LYS A 67 2.79 -14.74 -8.34
N ASP A 68 1.65 -15.20 -8.87
CA ASP A 68 0.59 -15.91 -8.13
C ASP A 68 -0.08 -15.11 -7.01
N ASN A 69 0.17 -13.79 -6.90
CA ASN A 69 -0.33 -12.95 -5.81
C ASN A 69 -0.86 -11.59 -6.28
N VAL A 70 -0.14 -10.89 -7.16
CA VAL A 70 -0.49 -9.56 -7.67
C VAL A 70 -0.27 -9.48 -9.18
N VAL A 71 -1.35 -9.19 -9.91
CA VAL A 71 -1.33 -8.93 -11.34
C VAL A 71 -1.46 -7.43 -11.58
N VAL A 72 -0.48 -6.85 -12.27
CA VAL A 72 -0.56 -5.47 -12.73
C VAL A 72 -1.13 -5.44 -14.15
N VAL A 73 -2.16 -4.63 -14.38
CA VAL A 73 -2.78 -4.50 -15.71
C VAL A 73 -1.79 -3.86 -16.69
N PRO A 74 -1.49 -4.49 -17.83
CA PRO A 74 -0.57 -3.94 -18.83
C PRO A 74 -1.10 -2.63 -19.44
N GLN A 75 -0.22 -1.65 -19.65
CA GLN A 75 -0.59 -0.34 -20.24
C GLN A 75 -1.33 -0.43 -21.58
N LYS A 76 -1.03 -1.45 -22.40
CA LYS A 76 -1.72 -1.66 -23.69
C LYS A 76 -3.23 -1.90 -23.53
N GLN A 77 -3.66 -2.47 -22.40
CA GLN A 77 -5.06 -2.70 -22.09
C GLN A 77 -5.78 -1.43 -21.61
N LEU A 78 -5.04 -0.38 -21.23
CA LEU A 78 -5.60 0.91 -20.81
C LEU A 78 -5.86 1.87 -21.99
N ALA A 79 -5.17 1.69 -23.11
CA ALA A 79 -5.27 2.58 -24.27
C ALA A 79 -6.71 2.75 -24.84
N PRO A 80 -7.57 1.70 -24.89
CA PRO A 80 -8.96 1.86 -25.32
C PRO A 80 -9.83 2.65 -24.35
N HIS A 81 -9.37 2.89 -23.12
CA HIS A 81 -10.17 3.44 -22.02
C HIS A 81 -9.74 4.85 -21.60
N LEU A 82 -8.92 5.54 -22.42
CA LEU A 82 -8.40 6.88 -22.12
C LEU A 82 -9.49 7.89 -21.73
N SER A 83 -10.66 7.86 -22.36
CA SER A 83 -11.77 8.75 -22.03
C SER A 83 -12.35 8.51 -20.63
N ALA A 84 -12.32 7.28 -20.11
CA ALA A 84 -12.69 6.97 -18.74
C ALA A 84 -11.58 7.38 -17.76
N ILE A 85 -10.30 7.27 -18.17
CA ILE A 85 -9.15 7.76 -17.40
C ILE A 85 -9.24 9.27 -17.19
N ASP A 86 -9.62 10.05 -18.20
CA ASP A 86 -9.79 11.50 -18.03
C ASP A 86 -10.88 11.87 -17.01
N LYS A 87 -11.94 11.07 -16.90
CA LYS A 87 -13.00 11.23 -15.89
C LYS A 87 -12.56 10.85 -14.47
N THR A 88 -11.43 10.14 -14.29
CA THR A 88 -10.90 9.82 -12.95
C THR A 88 -10.48 11.08 -12.19
N LYS A 89 -10.11 12.15 -12.90
CA LYS A 89 -9.80 13.47 -12.31
C LYS A 89 -10.96 14.06 -11.50
N SER A 90 -12.20 13.62 -11.76
CA SER A 90 -13.41 14.05 -11.06
C SER A 90 -13.94 13.01 -10.07
N GLY A 91 -13.15 11.98 -9.73
CA GLY A 91 -13.53 10.87 -8.83
C GLY A 91 -14.53 9.86 -9.41
N LYS A 92 -15.36 10.27 -10.37
CA LYS A 92 -16.38 9.41 -11.02
C LYS A 92 -15.79 8.31 -11.91
N GLY A 93 -14.60 8.52 -12.48
CA GLY A 93 -13.99 7.56 -13.41
C GLY A 93 -13.31 6.34 -12.76
N ILE A 94 -13.02 6.38 -11.45
CA ILE A 94 -12.20 5.33 -10.80
C ILE A 94 -12.91 3.98 -10.81
N ASN A 95 -14.20 3.94 -10.42
CA ASN A 95 -15.00 2.71 -10.43
C ASN A 95 -15.22 2.18 -11.86
N GLU A 96 -15.36 3.08 -12.83
CA GLU A 96 -15.51 2.70 -14.24
C GLU A 96 -14.25 2.01 -14.76
N ILE A 97 -13.07 2.60 -14.51
CA ILE A 97 -11.79 2.00 -14.90
C ILE A 97 -11.57 0.66 -14.21
N ALA A 98 -11.79 0.57 -12.90
CA ALA A 98 -11.64 -0.68 -12.17
C ALA A 98 -12.50 -1.81 -12.77
N ARG A 99 -13.76 -1.50 -13.13
CA ARG A 99 -14.64 -2.47 -13.79
C ARG A 99 -14.13 -2.87 -15.18
N LEU A 100 -13.67 -1.91 -15.97
CA LEU A 100 -13.16 -2.15 -17.33
C LEU A 100 -11.87 -2.97 -17.32
N THR A 101 -11.04 -2.82 -16.30
CA THR A 101 -9.75 -3.52 -16.18
C THR A 101 -9.80 -4.72 -15.23
N HIS A 102 -10.95 -5.02 -14.63
CA HIS A 102 -11.13 -6.05 -13.61
C HIS A 102 -10.14 -5.93 -12.44
N SER A 103 -9.94 -4.71 -11.94
CA SER A 103 -8.95 -4.42 -10.92
C SER A 103 -9.57 -4.22 -9.54
N ASP A 104 -8.94 -4.81 -8.54
CA ASP A 104 -9.25 -4.59 -7.11
C ASP A 104 -8.70 -3.25 -6.62
N PHE A 105 -7.63 -2.78 -7.26
CA PHE A 105 -6.96 -1.51 -6.93
C PHE A 105 -6.75 -0.63 -8.16
N VAL A 106 -6.91 0.68 -7.98
CA VAL A 106 -6.57 1.68 -9.00
C VAL A 106 -5.56 2.66 -8.43
N LEU A 107 -4.38 2.72 -9.04
CA LEU A 107 -3.29 3.62 -8.67
C LEU A 107 -3.29 4.84 -9.59
N ALA A 108 -3.49 6.01 -9.00
CA ALA A 108 -3.29 7.31 -9.62
C ALA A 108 -2.06 7.99 -9.02
N GLY A 109 -1.34 8.79 -9.80
CA GLY A 109 -0.19 9.50 -9.28
C GLY A 109 0.14 10.76 -10.06
N ALA A 110 0.95 11.60 -9.43
CA ALA A 110 1.49 12.81 -10.02
C ALA A 110 2.99 12.93 -9.71
N ILE A 111 3.75 13.44 -10.67
CA ILE A 111 5.13 13.87 -10.48
C ILE A 111 5.15 15.38 -10.63
N THR A 112 5.74 16.05 -9.66
CA THR A 112 5.91 17.51 -9.67
C THR A 112 7.39 17.84 -9.65
N GLN A 113 7.87 18.64 -10.59
CA GLN A 113 9.25 19.12 -10.60
C GLN A 113 9.26 20.65 -10.51
N LEU A 114 9.93 21.18 -9.49
CA LEU A 114 10.04 22.61 -9.21
C LEU A 114 11.45 22.92 -8.72
N GLY A 115 12.14 23.87 -9.36
CA GLY A 115 13.43 24.37 -8.89
C GLY A 115 14.55 23.33 -8.79
N GLY A 116 14.51 22.27 -9.60
CA GLY A 116 15.50 21.18 -9.57
C GLY A 116 15.20 20.06 -8.56
N SER A 117 14.18 20.24 -7.73
CA SER A 117 13.62 19.21 -6.85
C SER A 117 12.43 18.52 -7.51
N PHE A 118 12.13 17.30 -7.07
CA PHE A 118 10.92 16.60 -7.49
C PHE A 118 10.14 15.99 -6.31
N SER A 119 8.84 15.81 -6.51
CA SER A 119 7.98 14.98 -5.67
C SER A 119 7.23 13.96 -6.50
N ILE A 120 6.96 12.80 -5.89
CA ILE A 120 6.07 11.77 -6.41
C ILE A 120 4.95 11.58 -5.39
N ASP A 121 3.73 11.86 -5.82
CA ASP A 121 2.51 11.68 -5.06
C ASP A 121 1.73 10.51 -5.67
N VAL A 122 1.41 9.49 -4.88
CA VAL A 122 0.64 8.32 -5.32
C VAL A 122 -0.55 8.11 -4.42
N GLN A 123 -1.70 7.83 -5.04
CA GLN A 123 -2.94 7.49 -4.37
C GLN A 123 -3.49 6.19 -4.95
N ILE A 124 -3.78 5.22 -4.08
CA ILE A 124 -4.38 3.96 -4.45
C ILE A 124 -5.79 3.90 -3.89
N PHE A 125 -6.76 3.61 -4.75
CA PHE A 125 -8.13 3.33 -4.36
C PHE A 125 -8.35 1.83 -4.29
N ASP A 126 -8.78 1.37 -3.12
CA ASP A 126 -9.25 0.01 -2.86
C ASP A 126 -10.75 -0.06 -3.19
N ILE A 127 -11.09 -0.86 -4.19
CA ILE A 127 -12.45 -0.96 -4.74
C ILE A 127 -13.39 -1.66 -3.77
N GLU A 128 -12.90 -2.69 -3.08
CA GLU A 128 -13.67 -3.50 -2.14
C GLU A 128 -14.00 -2.68 -0.89
N ASN A 129 -12.96 -2.09 -0.28
CA ASN A 129 -13.09 -1.35 0.97
C ASN A 129 -13.49 0.13 0.78
N LYS A 130 -13.56 0.60 -0.48
CA LYS A 130 -13.89 1.98 -0.85
C LYS A 130 -13.04 3.02 -0.13
N ARG A 131 -11.73 2.76 -0.03
CA ARG A 131 -10.78 3.58 0.74
C ARG A 131 -9.62 4.03 -0.13
N TYR A 132 -9.12 5.24 0.14
CA TYR A 132 -7.88 5.74 -0.45
C TYR A 132 -6.70 5.56 0.50
N MET A 133 -5.56 5.19 -0.07
CA MET A 133 -4.26 5.11 0.60
C MET A 133 -3.28 5.99 -0.18
N ALA A 134 -2.44 6.76 0.53
CA ALA A 134 -1.54 7.72 -0.08
C ALA A 134 -0.09 7.41 0.25
N PHE A 135 0.78 7.51 -0.75
CA PHE A 135 2.22 7.28 -0.65
C PHE A 135 2.94 8.47 -1.27
N PHE A 136 4.03 8.92 -0.63
CA PHE A 136 4.74 10.12 -1.04
C PHE A 136 6.25 9.99 -0.85
N GLU A 137 7.00 10.48 -1.81
CA GLU A 137 8.46 10.65 -1.73
C GLU A 137 8.86 11.95 -2.40
N GLN A 138 9.87 12.62 -1.84
CA GLN A 138 10.45 13.85 -2.37
C GLN A 138 11.97 13.76 -2.43
N SER A 139 12.56 14.47 -3.38
CA SER A 139 14.00 14.64 -3.48
C SER A 139 14.35 16.07 -3.84
N GLN A 140 15.46 16.53 -3.27
CA GLN A 140 16.08 17.81 -3.63
C GLN A 140 16.93 17.70 -4.91
N GLU A 141 17.29 16.49 -5.32
CA GLU A 141 18.11 16.20 -6.49
C GLU A 141 17.34 15.37 -7.52
N ASN A 142 17.42 15.74 -8.80
CA ASN A 142 16.76 15.04 -9.91
C ASN A 142 17.21 13.57 -10.09
N ASN A 143 18.42 13.20 -9.67
CA ASN A 143 18.97 11.86 -9.91
C ASN A 143 18.36 10.77 -9.01
N ASP A 144 17.60 11.15 -7.99
CA ASP A 144 17.05 10.22 -7.01
C ASP A 144 15.71 9.60 -7.41
N LEU A 145 15.16 9.96 -8.56
CA LEU A 145 13.80 9.57 -8.95
C LEU A 145 13.60 8.06 -8.97
N ILE A 146 14.61 7.32 -9.43
CA ILE A 146 14.59 5.86 -9.45
C ILE A 146 14.53 5.31 -8.02
N SER A 147 15.35 5.84 -7.11
CA SER A 147 15.39 5.46 -5.70
C SER A 147 14.05 5.75 -5.01
N LYS A 148 13.50 6.94 -5.23
CA LYS A 148 12.21 7.36 -4.67
C LYS A 148 11.04 6.52 -5.20
N THR A 149 11.01 6.23 -6.49
CA THR A 149 10.02 5.33 -7.09
C THR A 149 10.12 3.92 -6.50
N ASN A 150 11.34 3.44 -6.23
CA ASN A 150 11.56 2.16 -5.58
C ASN A 150 11.01 2.12 -4.15
N ARG A 151 11.19 3.21 -3.38
CA ARG A 151 10.65 3.35 -2.02
C ARG A 151 9.12 3.41 -1.99
N ILE A 152 8.50 4.13 -2.95
CA ILE A 152 7.05 4.11 -3.16
C ILE A 152 6.56 2.68 -3.41
N ALA A 153 7.17 1.95 -4.35
CA ALA A 153 6.77 0.59 -4.67
C ALA A 153 6.95 -0.36 -3.47
N ALA A 154 8.01 -0.19 -2.69
CA ALA A 154 8.26 -0.97 -1.48
C ALA A 154 7.18 -0.74 -0.42
N SER A 155 6.78 0.52 -0.22
CA SER A 155 5.72 0.90 0.72
C SER A 155 4.37 0.33 0.30
N ILE A 156 4.03 0.43 -1.00
CA ILE A 156 2.81 -0.16 -1.55
C ILE A 156 2.80 -1.69 -1.35
N ASN A 157 3.90 -2.37 -1.71
CA ASN A 157 4.02 -3.82 -1.53
C ASN A 157 3.79 -4.22 -0.07
N LYS A 158 4.36 -3.47 0.89
CA LYS A 158 4.19 -3.80 2.29
C LYS A 158 2.79 -3.48 2.81
N GLU A 159 2.27 -2.30 2.55
CA GLU A 159 1.02 -1.83 3.17
C GLU A 159 -0.24 -2.46 2.53
N ILE A 160 -0.20 -2.76 1.23
CA ILE A 160 -1.37 -3.26 0.50
C ILE A 160 -1.30 -4.78 0.27
N PHE A 161 -0.13 -5.31 -0.02
CA PHE A 161 0.04 -6.72 -0.39
C PHE A 161 0.79 -7.54 0.67
N ASP A 162 1.09 -6.94 1.83
CA ASP A 162 1.89 -7.53 2.92
C ASP A 162 3.23 -8.15 2.48
N ARG A 163 3.76 -7.71 1.33
CA ARG A 163 5.00 -8.21 0.76
C ARG A 163 6.19 -7.41 1.27
N SER A 164 7.03 -8.03 2.09
CA SER A 164 8.35 -7.47 2.42
C SER A 164 9.28 -7.56 1.20
N THR A 165 9.93 -6.45 0.87
CA THR A 165 10.92 -6.36 -0.21
C THR A 165 12.25 -5.92 0.38
N MET A 166 13.37 -6.23 -0.28
CA MET A 166 14.69 -5.73 0.15
C MET A 166 14.75 -4.20 0.28
N ALA A 167 14.00 -3.49 -0.57
CA ALA A 167 13.89 -2.04 -0.50
C ALA A 167 13.15 -1.59 0.77
N TRP A 168 12.07 -2.29 1.14
CA TRP A 168 11.35 -2.06 2.39
C TRP A 168 12.23 -2.32 3.62
N GLU A 169 12.97 -3.41 3.62
CA GLU A 169 13.88 -3.77 4.73
C GLU A 169 14.96 -2.72 4.95
N LYS A 170 15.56 -2.20 3.87
CA LYS A 170 16.50 -1.08 3.94
C LYS A 170 15.87 0.17 4.53
N MET A 171 14.67 0.54 4.07
CA MET A 171 13.94 1.70 4.60
C MET A 171 13.61 1.54 6.09
N ASP A 172 13.19 0.34 6.51
CA ASP A 172 12.88 0.05 7.91
C ASP A 172 14.14 0.09 8.79
N GLN A 173 15.27 -0.42 8.30
CA GLN A 173 16.57 -0.30 8.96
C GLN A 173 17.02 1.17 9.08
N GLU A 174 16.94 1.95 8.01
CA GLU A 174 17.24 3.39 8.00
C GLU A 174 16.38 4.14 9.03
N LYS A 175 15.07 3.84 9.07
CA LYS A 175 14.13 4.44 10.02
C LYS A 175 14.47 4.06 11.46
N LYS A 176 14.79 2.80 11.74
CA LYS A 176 15.21 2.33 13.08
C LYS A 176 16.53 2.96 13.51
N ALA A 177 17.48 3.13 12.59
CA ALA A 177 18.75 3.78 12.85
C ALA A 177 18.56 5.27 13.19
N ASP A 178 17.73 5.99 12.43
CA ASP A 178 17.41 7.39 12.71
C ASP A 178 16.71 7.55 14.07
N VAL A 179 15.72 6.72 14.38
CA VAL A 179 15.05 6.73 15.70
C VAL A 179 16.06 6.47 16.83
N LYS A 180 16.94 5.48 16.68
CA LYS A 180 17.97 5.17 17.68
C LYS A 180 18.96 6.32 17.84
N GLU A 181 19.33 6.98 16.75
CA GLU A 181 20.22 8.15 16.78
C GLU A 181 19.54 9.34 17.46
N GLN A 182 18.25 9.60 17.18
CA GLN A 182 17.48 10.63 17.87
C GLN A 182 17.38 10.38 19.38
N GLN A 183 17.17 9.13 19.80
CA GLN A 183 17.16 8.74 21.22
C GLN A 183 18.51 8.95 21.91
N ARG A 184 19.63 8.89 21.16
CA ARG A 184 20.98 9.10 21.67
C ARG A 184 21.36 10.58 21.79
N LYS A 185 20.62 11.49 21.17
CA LYS A 185 20.89 12.94 21.25
C LYS A 185 20.42 13.48 22.61
N ASN A 186 21.30 14.27 23.25
CA ASN A 186 21.05 14.92 24.54
C ASN A 186 19.69 15.67 24.51
N PRO A 187 18.82 15.54 25.53
CA PRO A 187 17.57 16.28 25.64
C PRO A 187 17.68 17.79 25.36
N GLU A 188 18.77 18.45 25.76
CA GLU A 188 19.01 19.87 25.44
C GLU A 188 19.13 20.15 23.93
N TYR A 189 19.77 19.24 23.18
CA TYR A 189 19.89 19.36 21.72
C TYR A 189 18.52 19.21 21.03
N MET A 190 17.63 18.39 21.59
CA MET A 190 16.26 18.23 21.07
C MET A 190 15.37 19.45 21.32
N LEU A 191 15.61 20.21 22.39
CA LEU A 191 14.92 21.47 22.68
C LEU A 191 15.41 22.63 21.81
N GLN A 192 16.69 22.62 21.43
CA GLN A 192 17.30 23.66 20.58
C GLN A 192 17.04 23.46 19.09
N ASN A 193 16.79 22.22 18.64
CA ASN A 193 16.59 21.90 17.22
C ASN A 193 15.34 20.99 17.03
N PRO A 194 14.13 21.51 17.30
CA PRO A 194 12.91 20.71 17.32
C PRO A 194 12.46 20.37 15.89
N LYS A 195 13.03 19.31 15.30
CA LYS A 195 12.53 18.75 14.02
C LYS A 195 11.07 18.27 14.08
N TRP A 196 10.49 18.16 15.29
CA TRP A 196 9.06 17.90 15.50
C TRP A 196 8.15 19.05 15.05
N GLN A 197 8.70 20.26 14.82
CA GLN A 197 7.94 21.42 14.34
C GLN A 197 7.67 21.39 12.83
N ASP A 198 8.33 20.53 12.04
CA ASP A 198 8.02 20.29 10.61
C ASP A 198 6.71 19.48 10.41
N THR A 199 5.86 19.42 11.43
CA THR A 199 4.55 18.76 11.43
C THR A 199 3.41 19.69 11.00
N GLU A 200 3.68 20.67 10.12
CA GLU A 200 2.66 21.60 9.58
C GLU A 200 1.42 20.91 8.96
N LYS A 201 1.43 19.58 8.80
CA LYS A 201 0.27 18.78 8.36
C LYS A 201 -0.18 17.68 9.33
N SER A 202 0.07 17.77 10.64
CA SER A 202 -0.61 16.90 11.62
C SER A 202 -1.84 17.62 12.20
N PRO A 203 -3.08 17.24 11.83
CA PRO A 203 -4.29 17.86 12.38
C PRO A 203 -4.46 17.60 13.89
N GLY A 204 -3.75 16.60 14.42
CA GLY A 204 -3.86 16.15 15.81
C GLY A 204 -3.53 17.23 16.83
N TRP A 205 -2.49 18.05 16.60
CA TRP A 205 -2.01 19.00 17.62
C TRP A 205 -2.94 20.20 17.81
N LYS A 206 -3.68 20.62 16.78
CA LYS A 206 -4.66 21.72 16.89
C LYS A 206 -5.84 21.36 17.80
N ILE A 207 -6.18 20.07 17.94
CA ILE A 207 -7.31 19.60 18.74
C ILE A 207 -7.03 19.75 20.25
N TRP A 208 -5.77 19.62 20.67
CA TRP A 208 -5.37 19.75 22.08
C TRP A 208 -5.49 21.19 22.60
N LYS A 209 -5.36 22.20 21.73
CA LYS A 209 -5.46 23.62 22.11
C LYS A 209 -6.89 24.05 22.48
N TYR A 210 -7.91 23.26 22.13
CA TYR A 210 -9.31 23.58 22.40
C TYR A 210 -9.94 22.67 23.45
N LEU A 211 -9.19 21.69 23.97
CA LEU A 211 -9.66 20.72 24.98
C LEU A 211 -9.07 20.96 26.37
N PHE A 212 -8.15 21.91 26.50
CA PHE A 212 -7.56 22.40 27.75
C PHE A 212 -7.29 23.91 27.62
#